data_AF-A0A2V5Q560-F1
#
_entry.id   AF-A0A2V5Q560-F1
#
_cell.length_a   1.000
_cell.length_b   1.000
_cell.length_c   1.000
_cell.angle_alpha   90.00
_cell.angle_beta   90.00
_cell.angle_gamma   90.00
#
_symmetry.space_group_name_H-M   'P 1'
#
loop_
_entity.id
_entity.type
_entity.pdbx_description
1 polymer ?
#
loop_
_entity_poly.entity_id
_entity_poly.type
_entity_poly.pdbx_seq_one_letter_code
_entity_poly.pdbx_strand_id
1 'polypeptide(L)'
;QGRIDAAIISAPTTLKARQAGLKELVDITAKNIPMIHAGLATTRDFIKTNPDKVRRYVQAYIESNKIARTDPETTKQIIGKYTKTENREDLDETYNTYAKAWEQVPYVSAAAMQTLLNFSINPAGKTAKPEQFIDNSFVAELEKSGFIKDLYKQ
;
A
#
# COMPACT_ATOMS: atom_id res chain seq x y z
N GLN A 1 -16.40 -26.58 12.32
CA GLN A 1 -16.77 -25.34 11.61
C GLN A 1 -17.61 -24.48 12.56
N GLY A 2 -17.58 -23.15 12.47
CA GLY A 2 -18.33 -22.26 13.38
C GLY A 2 -17.61 -21.84 14.68
N ARG A 3 -16.28 -21.67 14.65
CA ARG A 3 -15.51 -21.15 15.82
C ARG A 3 -15.21 -19.64 15.73
N ILE A 4 -15.53 -19.01 14.61
CA ILE A 4 -15.20 -17.61 14.31
C ILE A 4 -16.40 -17.00 13.57
N ASP A 5 -16.92 -15.88 14.07
CA ASP A 5 -18.09 -15.19 13.50
C ASP A 5 -17.72 -14.21 12.38
N ALA A 6 -16.51 -13.65 12.40
CA ALA A 6 -15.98 -12.75 11.36
C ALA A 6 -14.43 -12.76 11.35
N ALA A 7 -13.84 -12.45 10.19
CA ALA A 7 -12.40 -12.32 10.03
C ALA A 7 -12.06 -11.19 9.05
N ILE A 8 -10.87 -10.60 9.19
CA ILE A 8 -10.29 -9.71 8.17
C ILE A 8 -9.70 -10.58 7.07
N ILE A 9 -10.14 -10.38 5.83
CA ILE A 9 -9.71 -11.15 4.67
C ILE A 9 -9.22 -10.18 3.61
N SER A 10 -8.02 -10.43 3.09
CA SER A 10 -7.43 -9.64 1.99
C SER A 10 -7.59 -10.37 0.65
N ALA A 11 -7.60 -9.61 -0.44
CA ALA A 11 -7.54 -10.17 -1.78
C ALA A 11 -6.26 -11.00 -1.98
N PRO A 12 -6.30 -12.10 -2.76
CA PRO A 12 -7.47 -12.60 -3.49
C PRO A 12 -8.39 -13.53 -2.66
N THR A 13 -8.08 -13.79 -1.39
CA THR A 13 -8.87 -14.73 -0.55
C THR A 13 -10.33 -14.27 -0.36
N THR A 14 -10.59 -12.97 -0.52
CA THR A 14 -11.94 -12.38 -0.61
C THR A 14 -12.81 -13.05 -1.67
N LEU A 15 -12.25 -13.41 -2.82
CA LEU A 15 -12.97 -14.12 -3.89
C LEU A 15 -13.47 -15.48 -3.42
N LYS A 16 -12.59 -16.28 -2.81
CA LYS A 16 -12.93 -17.61 -2.25
C LYS A 16 -13.95 -17.51 -1.12
N ALA A 17 -13.86 -16.47 -0.29
CA ALA A 17 -14.84 -16.21 0.75
C ALA A 17 -16.24 -15.96 0.17
N ARG A 18 -16.34 -15.11 -0.87
CA ARG A 18 -17.62 -14.84 -1.55
C ARG A 18 -18.16 -16.10 -2.25
N GLN A 19 -17.30 -16.86 -2.93
CA GLN A 19 -17.68 -18.13 -3.57
C GLN A 19 -18.18 -19.18 -2.55
N ALA A 20 -17.66 -19.15 -1.32
CA ALA A 20 -18.12 -19.99 -0.22
C ALA A 20 -19.42 -19.47 0.46
N GLY A 21 -20.03 -18.40 -0.06
CA GLY A 21 -21.27 -17.83 0.47
C GLY A 21 -21.09 -16.92 1.69
N LEU A 22 -19.84 -16.57 2.05
CA LEU A 22 -19.58 -15.60 3.12
C LEU A 22 -19.99 -14.20 2.65
N LYS A 23 -20.58 -13.42 3.56
CA LYS A 23 -21.02 -12.04 3.29
C LYS A 23 -19.95 -11.06 3.75
N GLU A 24 -19.62 -10.11 2.89
CA GLU A 24 -18.82 -8.96 3.27
C GLU A 24 -19.62 -8.08 4.23
N LEU A 25 -19.06 -7.80 5.41
CA LEU A 25 -19.68 -6.96 6.42
C LEU A 25 -19.22 -5.50 6.30
N VAL A 26 -17.94 -5.29 5.97
CA VAL A 26 -17.30 -3.98 5.87
C VAL A 26 -16.19 -4.03 4.82
N ASP A 27 -16.24 -3.13 3.84
CA ASP A 27 -15.09 -2.76 3.00
C ASP A 27 -14.41 -1.53 3.60
N ILE A 28 -13.20 -1.72 4.13
CA ILE A 28 -12.38 -0.67 4.76
C ILE A 28 -11.97 0.39 3.73
N THR A 29 -11.71 -0.04 2.49
CA THR A 29 -11.31 0.83 1.38
C THR A 29 -12.48 1.71 0.95
N ALA A 30 -13.67 1.13 0.77
CA ALA A 30 -14.87 1.89 0.41
C ALA A 30 -15.31 2.87 1.51
N LYS A 31 -15.03 2.56 2.79
CA LYS A 31 -15.28 3.48 3.90
C LYS A 31 -14.21 4.57 4.08
N ASN A 32 -13.17 4.57 3.24
CA ASN A 32 -12.07 5.53 3.27
C ASN A 32 -11.46 5.68 4.66
N ILE A 33 -11.36 4.57 5.41
CA ILE A 33 -10.75 4.57 6.74
C ILE A 33 -9.25 4.77 6.54
N PRO A 34 -8.63 5.83 7.11
CA PRO A 34 -7.21 6.08 6.95
C PRO A 34 -6.42 4.97 7.63
N MET A 35 -5.91 4.02 6.84
CA MET A 35 -5.12 2.91 7.33
C MET A 35 -4.01 2.58 6.33
N ILE A 36 -2.80 2.40 6.85
CA ILE A 36 -1.65 1.98 6.05
C ILE A 36 -1.70 0.44 5.99
N HIS A 37 -2.01 -0.12 4.81
CA HIS A 37 -1.96 -1.57 4.60
C HIS A 37 -0.52 -2.07 4.45
N ALA A 38 0.30 -1.34 3.69
CA ALA A 38 1.73 -1.56 3.55
C ALA A 38 2.44 -0.22 3.37
N GLY A 39 3.66 -0.10 3.90
CA GLY A 39 4.48 1.10 3.78
C GLY A 39 5.94 0.75 3.51
N LEU A 40 6.65 1.69 2.89
CA LEU A 40 8.10 1.61 2.73
C LEU A 40 8.77 2.08 4.02
N ALA A 41 9.68 1.29 4.57
CA ALA A 41 10.38 1.63 5.80
C ALA A 41 11.88 1.30 5.68
N THR A 42 12.70 2.13 6.30
CA THR A 42 14.14 1.92 6.48
C THR A 42 14.60 2.63 7.75
N THR A 43 15.89 2.56 8.08
CA THR A 43 16.44 3.22 9.27
C THR A 43 16.77 4.69 8.98
N ARG A 44 16.66 5.55 10.01
CA ARG A 44 17.09 6.96 9.92
C ARG A 44 18.56 7.08 9.54
N ASP A 45 19.40 6.17 10.01
CA ASP A 45 20.83 6.17 9.69
C ASP A 45 21.07 5.83 8.22
N PHE A 46 20.31 4.91 7.64
CA PHE A 46 20.38 4.62 6.21
C PHE A 46 19.97 5.84 5.37
N ILE A 47 18.89 6.52 5.77
CA ILE A 47 18.46 7.77 5.12
C ILE A 47 19.56 8.83 5.15
N LYS A 48 20.16 9.07 6.33
CA LYS A 48 21.22 10.07 6.51
C LYS A 48 22.49 9.76 5.71
N THR A 49 22.87 8.48 5.66
CA THR A 49 24.12 8.05 5.02
C THR A 49 23.97 7.76 3.52
N ASN A 50 22.75 7.51 3.04
CA ASN A 50 22.47 7.15 1.66
C ASN A 50 21.26 7.92 1.07
N PRO A 51 21.16 9.25 1.22
CA PRO A 51 19.98 10.01 0.82
C PRO A 51 19.67 9.85 -0.67
N ASP A 52 20.68 9.80 -1.53
CA ASP A 52 20.49 9.62 -2.97
C ASP A 52 19.94 8.25 -3.35
N LYS A 53 20.33 7.19 -2.63
CA LYS A 53 19.78 5.84 -2.85
C LYS A 53 18.31 5.79 -2.44
N VAL A 54 17.98 6.42 -1.31
CA VAL A 54 16.59 6.51 -0.85
C VAL A 54 15.75 7.31 -1.84
N ARG A 55 16.22 8.48 -2.30
CA ARG A 55 15.53 9.28 -3.33
C ARG A 55 15.25 8.47 -4.59
N ARG A 56 16.27 7.81 -5.14
CA ARG A 56 16.13 6.99 -6.35
C ARG A 56 15.18 5.82 -6.16
N TYR A 57 15.15 5.22 -4.97
CA TYR A 57 14.20 4.17 -4.64
C TYR A 57 12.76 4.71 -4.61
N VAL A 58 12.52 5.87 -3.98
CA VAL A 58 11.21 6.52 -3.96
C VAL A 58 10.77 6.91 -5.37
N GLN A 59 11.67 7.41 -6.22
CA GLN A 59 11.38 7.66 -7.64
C GLN A 59 10.94 6.39 -8.37
N ALA A 60 11.71 5.31 -8.25
CA ALA A 60 11.38 4.03 -8.87
C ALA A 60 10.05 3.46 -8.37
N TYR A 61 9.73 3.66 -7.09
CA TYR A 61 8.43 3.28 -6.54
C TYR A 61 7.28 4.06 -7.18
N ILE A 62 7.41 5.39 -7.32
CA ILE A 62 6.40 6.23 -7.97
C ILE A 62 6.23 5.87 -9.46
N GLU A 63 7.33 5.61 -10.17
CA GLU A 63 7.30 5.10 -11.55
C GLU A 63 6.59 3.75 -11.64
N SER A 64 6.86 2.84 -10.69
CA SER A 64 6.17 1.54 -10.64
C SER A 64 4.67 1.70 -10.38
N ASN A 65 4.25 2.64 -9.54
CA ASN A 65 2.83 2.95 -9.32
C ASN A 65 2.17 3.48 -10.60
N LYS A 66 2.88 4.27 -11.41
CA LYS A 66 2.36 4.69 -12.72
C LYS A 66 2.09 3.47 -13.60
N ILE A 67 3.10 2.61 -13.80
CA ILE A 67 2.96 1.38 -14.60
C ILE A 67 1.81 0.54 -14.07
N ALA A 68 1.74 0.37 -12.75
CA ALA A 68 0.71 -0.39 -12.08
C ALA A 68 -0.70 0.11 -12.37
N ARG A 69 -0.87 1.39 -12.71
CA ARG A 69 -2.16 2.00 -13.03
C ARG A 69 -2.44 2.06 -14.54
N THR A 70 -1.40 2.22 -15.34
CA THR A 70 -1.54 2.44 -16.80
C THR A 70 -1.38 1.17 -17.62
N ASP A 71 -0.78 0.12 -17.07
CA ASP A 71 -0.60 -1.18 -17.72
C ASP A 71 -1.05 -2.33 -16.80
N PRO A 72 -2.37 -2.58 -16.73
CA PRO A 72 -2.94 -3.65 -15.91
C PRO A 72 -2.39 -5.04 -16.24
N GLU A 73 -2.16 -5.34 -17.52
CA GLU A 73 -1.77 -6.67 -17.97
C GLU A 73 -0.34 -7.01 -17.54
N THR A 74 0.61 -6.10 -17.79
CA THR A 74 2.00 -6.26 -17.31
C THR A 74 2.03 -6.37 -15.78
N THR A 75 1.22 -5.56 -15.10
CA THR A 75 1.14 -5.58 -13.64
C THR A 75 0.66 -6.92 -13.11
N LYS A 76 -0.43 -7.48 -13.68
CA LYS A 76 -0.93 -8.81 -13.32
C LYS A 76 0.09 -9.91 -13.60
N GLN A 77 0.82 -9.84 -14.71
CA GLN A 77 1.90 -10.79 -15.02
C GLN A 77 3.02 -10.75 -13.96
N ILE A 78 3.43 -9.54 -13.55
CA ILE A 78 4.44 -9.35 -12.49
C ILE A 78 3.93 -9.90 -11.15
N ILE A 79 2.68 -9.59 -10.77
CA ILE A 79 2.05 -10.15 -9.57
C ILE A 79 2.07 -11.69 -9.63
N GLY A 80 1.64 -12.27 -10.75
CA GLY A 80 1.63 -13.73 -10.95
C GLY A 80 3.02 -14.36 -10.80
N LYS A 81 4.03 -13.75 -11.41
CA LYS A 81 5.43 -14.19 -11.30
C LYS A 81 5.94 -14.23 -9.85
N TYR A 82 5.69 -13.18 -9.07
CA TYR A 82 6.25 -13.08 -7.71
C TYR A 82 5.39 -13.78 -6.64
N THR A 83 4.09 -13.93 -6.87
CA THR A 83 3.18 -14.66 -5.97
C THR A 83 3.00 -16.13 -6.36
N LYS A 84 3.57 -16.55 -7.51
CA LYS A 84 3.43 -17.89 -8.10
C LYS A 84 1.98 -18.29 -8.32
N THR A 85 1.16 -17.35 -8.77
CA THR A 85 -0.23 -17.62 -9.16
C THR A 85 -0.41 -17.45 -10.66
N GLU A 86 -1.07 -18.42 -11.28
CA GLU A 86 -1.48 -18.39 -12.69
C GLU A 86 -3.00 -18.26 -12.83
N ASN A 87 -3.73 -18.30 -11.71
CA ASN A 87 -5.18 -18.17 -11.71
C ASN A 87 -5.56 -16.74 -12.09
N ARG A 88 -6.23 -16.59 -13.23
CA ARG A 88 -6.62 -15.28 -13.78
C ARG A 88 -7.59 -14.53 -12.86
N GLU A 89 -8.56 -15.21 -12.26
CA GLU A 89 -9.53 -14.57 -11.37
C GLU A 89 -8.86 -14.05 -10.11
N ASP A 90 -7.92 -14.81 -9.53
CA ASP A 90 -7.14 -14.38 -8.38
C ASP A 90 -6.26 -13.16 -8.74
N LEU A 91 -5.67 -13.12 -9.94
CA LEU A 91 -4.87 -11.99 -10.43
C LEU A 91 -5.72 -10.74 -10.67
N ASP A 92 -6.88 -10.91 -11.29
CA ASP A 92 -7.82 -9.81 -11.57
C ASP A 92 -8.38 -9.23 -10.27
N GLU A 93 -8.80 -10.08 -9.32
CA GLU A 93 -9.26 -9.64 -7.99
C GLU A 93 -8.14 -8.85 -7.28
N THR A 94 -6.93 -9.42 -7.21
CA THR A 94 -5.78 -8.77 -6.57
C THR A 94 -5.50 -7.40 -7.18
N TYR A 95 -5.41 -7.32 -8.51
CA TYR A 95 -5.17 -6.07 -9.22
C TYR A 95 -6.28 -5.05 -8.93
N ASN A 96 -7.55 -5.44 -9.10
CA ASN A 96 -8.69 -4.54 -8.93
C ASN A 96 -8.84 -4.00 -7.50
N THR A 97 -8.42 -4.78 -6.51
CA THR A 97 -8.36 -4.35 -5.11
C THR A 97 -7.22 -3.35 -4.87
N TYR A 98 -5.99 -3.69 -5.26
CA TYR A 98 -4.82 -2.90 -4.86
C TYR A 98 -4.49 -1.72 -5.77
N ALA A 99 -4.85 -1.77 -7.06
CA ALA A 99 -4.59 -0.68 -8.01
C ALA A 99 -5.24 0.65 -7.60
N LYS A 100 -6.36 0.58 -6.86
CA LYS A 100 -7.05 1.75 -6.30
C LYS A 100 -6.35 2.36 -5.09
N ALA A 101 -5.53 1.57 -4.39
CA ALA A 101 -4.79 1.99 -3.21
C ALA A 101 -3.39 2.53 -3.54
N TRP A 102 -2.87 2.28 -4.74
CA TRP A 102 -1.58 2.82 -5.18
C TRP A 102 -1.71 4.29 -5.60
N GLU A 103 -1.39 5.17 -4.67
CA GLU A 103 -1.46 6.61 -4.86
C GLU A 103 -0.43 7.12 -5.88
N GLN A 104 -0.81 8.14 -6.65
CA GLN A 104 0.11 8.81 -7.58
C GLN A 104 1.21 9.59 -6.85
N VAL A 105 0.85 10.22 -5.74
CA VAL A 105 1.76 10.94 -4.84
C VAL A 105 1.67 10.26 -3.47
N PRO A 106 2.56 9.30 -3.16
CA PRO A 106 2.39 8.39 -2.03
C PRO A 106 2.85 9.03 -0.71
N TYR A 107 2.11 10.02 -0.23
CA TYR A 107 2.36 10.63 1.08
C TYR A 107 1.87 9.72 2.20
N VAL A 108 2.70 9.56 3.24
CA VAL A 108 2.25 8.86 4.44
C VAL A 108 1.42 9.82 5.30
N SER A 109 0.17 9.47 5.57
CA SER A 109 -0.75 10.22 6.41
C SER A 109 -0.48 10.02 7.90
N ALA A 110 -0.35 11.12 8.65
CA ALA A 110 -0.23 11.08 10.11
C ALA A 110 -1.48 10.45 10.77
N ALA A 111 -2.67 10.71 10.23
CA ALA A 111 -3.91 10.10 10.72
C ALA A 111 -3.90 8.58 10.50
N ALA A 112 -3.45 8.12 9.34
CA ALA A 112 -3.37 6.68 9.06
C ALA A 112 -2.31 5.96 9.92
N MET A 113 -1.19 6.63 10.18
CA MET A 113 -0.17 6.14 11.13
C MET A 113 -0.71 6.11 12.57
N GLN A 114 -1.48 7.12 12.99
CA GLN A 114 -2.13 7.11 14.30
C GLN A 114 -3.10 5.94 14.43
N THR A 115 -3.88 5.63 13.38
CA THR A 115 -4.73 4.43 13.35
C THR A 115 -3.90 3.17 13.62
N LEU A 116 -2.77 2.98 12.93
CA LEU A 116 -1.88 1.84 13.18
C LEU A 116 -1.33 1.79 14.61
N LEU A 117 -0.91 2.93 15.16
CA LEU A 117 -0.41 3.03 16.53
C LEU A 117 -1.47 2.65 17.56
N ASN A 118 -2.75 2.97 17.31
CA ASN A 118 -3.87 2.57 18.17
C ASN A 118 -4.10 1.06 18.17
N PHE A 119 -3.82 0.38 17.05
CA PHE A 119 -3.87 -1.08 16.92
C PHE A 119 -2.57 -1.79 17.37
N SER A 120 -1.54 -1.05 17.76
CA SER A 120 -0.28 -1.64 18.21
C SER A 120 -0.49 -2.50 19.45
N ILE A 121 -0.05 -3.76 19.38
CA ILE A 121 0.01 -4.66 20.53
C ILE A 121 1.13 -4.26 21.50
N ASN A 122 2.14 -3.51 21.03
CA ASN A 122 3.18 -2.97 21.90
C ASN A 122 2.61 -1.76 22.67
N PRO A 123 2.63 -1.76 24.02
CA PRO A 123 2.14 -0.64 24.83
C PRO A 123 2.77 0.71 24.46
N ALA A 124 4.04 0.72 24.04
CA ALA A 124 4.73 1.94 23.62
C ALA A 124 4.12 2.57 22.36
N GLY A 125 3.42 1.79 21.52
CA GLY A 125 2.71 2.32 20.36
C GLY A 125 1.59 3.27 20.75
N LYS A 126 0.95 3.09 21.91
CA LYS A 126 -0.17 3.93 22.36
C LYS A 126 0.25 5.34 22.76
N THR A 127 1.52 5.55 23.10
CA THR A 127 2.06 6.85 23.50
C THR A 127 3.01 7.45 22.46
N ALA A 128 3.36 6.68 21.42
CA ALA A 128 4.20 7.17 20.34
C ALA A 128 3.45 8.18 19.47
N LYS A 129 4.20 9.10 18.87
CA LYS A 129 3.66 10.11 17.96
C LYS A 129 3.83 9.68 16.50
N PRO A 130 2.82 9.83 15.63
CA PRO A 130 2.91 9.47 14.22
C PRO A 130 4.15 10.01 13.51
N GLU A 131 4.54 11.25 13.80
CA GLU A 131 5.65 11.95 13.15
C GLU A 131 7.00 11.27 13.42
N GLN A 132 7.10 10.44 14.45
CA GLN A 132 8.31 9.67 14.71
C GLN A 132 8.53 8.59 13.64
N PHE A 133 7.51 8.19 12.89
CA PHE A 133 7.58 7.10 11.92
C PHE A 133 7.39 7.55 10.48
N ILE A 134 7.27 8.87 10.25
CA ILE A 134 6.99 9.44 8.94
C ILE A 134 8.16 10.29 8.49
N ASP A 135 8.65 10.00 7.28
CA ASP A 135 9.55 10.88 6.54
C ASP A 135 9.02 11.04 5.11
N ASN A 136 8.28 12.13 4.89
CA ASN A 136 7.72 12.48 3.59
C ASN A 136 8.65 13.41 2.78
N SER A 137 9.87 13.70 3.26
CA SER A 137 10.74 14.70 2.65
C SER A 137 11.10 14.36 1.20
N PHE A 138 11.35 13.09 0.89
CA PHE A 138 11.66 12.62 -0.46
C PHE A 138 10.47 12.73 -1.41
N VAL A 139 9.25 12.41 -0.96
CA VAL A 139 8.03 12.56 -1.76
C VAL A 139 7.77 14.04 -2.03
N ALA A 140 7.91 14.89 -1.02
CA ALA A 140 7.76 16.33 -1.15
C ALA A 140 8.80 16.97 -2.08
N GLU A 141 10.05 16.52 -2.01
CA GLU A 141 11.12 16.95 -2.93
C GLU A 141 10.76 16.62 -4.40
N LEU A 142 10.29 15.40 -4.65
CA LEU A 142 9.93 14.93 -6.00
C LEU A 142 8.65 15.59 -6.53
N GLU A 143 7.67 15.85 -5.68
CA GLU A 143 6.49 16.61 -6.05
C GLU A 143 6.87 18.06 -6.40
N LYS A 144 7.64 18.72 -5.53
CA LYS A 144 8.06 20.12 -5.70
C LYS A 144 8.95 20.31 -6.94
N SER A 145 9.80 19.34 -7.27
CA SER A 145 10.65 19.41 -8.48
C SER A 145 9.87 19.28 -9.78
N GLY A 146 8.58 18.88 -9.72
CA GLY A 146 7.75 18.63 -10.90
C GLY A 146 7.88 17.22 -11.46
N PHE A 147 8.80 16.39 -10.92
CA PHE A 147 9.04 15.02 -11.38
C PHE A 147 7.74 14.19 -11.48
N ILE A 148 6.93 14.16 -10.41
CA ILE A 148 5.71 13.35 -10.37
C ILE A 148 4.70 13.85 -11.41
N LYS A 149 4.53 15.17 -11.52
CA LYS A 149 3.62 15.78 -12.50
C LYS A 149 4.03 15.42 -13.93
N ASP A 150 5.30 15.50 -14.25
CA ASP A 150 5.79 15.23 -15.60
C ASP A 150 5.76 13.74 -15.95
N LEU A 151 6.02 12.87 -14.97
CA LEU A 151 5.89 11.42 -15.11
C LEU A 151 4.46 11.00 -15.50
N TYR A 152 3.43 11.61 -14.92
CA TYR A 152 2.02 11.29 -15.20
C TYR A 152 1.42 11.98 -16.43
N LYS A 153 2.15 12.91 -17.07
CA LYS A 153 1.75 13.48 -18.38
C LYS A 153 2.19 12.62 -19.57
N GLN A 154 3.24 11.82 -19.38
CA GLN A 154 3.77 10.87 -20.36
C GLN A 154 2.86 9.65 -20.44
#